data_AF-A0AAP5M879-F1
#
_entry.id   AF-A0AAP5M879-F1
#
_cell.length_a   1.000
_cell.length_b   1.000
_cell.length_c   1.000
_cell.angle_alpha   90.00
_cell.angle_beta   90.00
_cell.angle_gamma   90.00
#
_symmetry.space_group_name_H-M   'P 1'
#
loop_
_entity.id
_entity.type
_entity.pdbx_description
1 polymer ?
#
loop_
_entity_poly.entity_id
_entity_poly.type
_entity_poly.pdbx_seq_one_letter_code
_entity_poly.pdbx_strand_id
1 'polypeptide(L)'
;MTTEFWKKWKQPWSREQCRRRYVEGGDNIGIRQLSRDSGQPHRTLGMWSSQDSWVSQREQHCNKLATVTREKTIEKTSEKLSDELSEIASTNYKAHRLARDYAVSIIQVKAQHMQIIRQMPFEQQLEAIKSHNAHEMNFWSLILSRATEGIAAATGLPYHIDVNAAARRVEKEGLIISDPTSEYVDEPDK
;
A
#
# COMPACT_ATOMS: atom_id res chain seq x y z
N MET A 1 -26.18 -14.06 -10.67
CA MET A 1 -26.76 -15.11 -11.55
C MET A 1 -27.96 -14.53 -12.26
N THR A 2 -27.96 -14.47 -13.59
CA THR A 2 -29.06 -13.90 -14.38
C THR A 2 -30.24 -14.87 -14.48
N THR A 3 -31.44 -14.35 -14.73
CA THR A 3 -32.70 -15.12 -14.95
C THR A 3 -32.56 -16.20 -16.02
N GLU A 4 -31.65 -16.03 -16.99
CA GLU A 4 -31.39 -16.98 -18.07
C GLU A 4 -30.71 -18.27 -17.62
N PHE A 5 -29.92 -18.24 -16.55
CA PHE A 5 -29.21 -19.41 -16.04
C PHE A 5 -30.19 -20.54 -15.67
N TRP A 6 -31.33 -20.18 -15.09
CA TRP A 6 -32.32 -21.11 -14.56
C TRP A 6 -33.26 -21.68 -15.63
N LYS A 7 -33.41 -20.99 -16.77
CA LYS A 7 -34.21 -21.46 -17.91
C LYS A 7 -33.61 -22.69 -18.61
N LYS A 8 -32.35 -23.02 -18.33
CA LYS A 8 -31.66 -24.20 -18.87
C LYS A 8 -32.14 -25.51 -18.25
N TRP A 9 -32.87 -25.47 -17.14
CA TRP A 9 -33.36 -26.67 -16.47
C TRP A 9 -34.64 -27.20 -17.10
N LYS A 10 -34.66 -28.51 -17.39
CA LYS A 10 -35.85 -29.20 -17.89
C LYS A 10 -36.96 -29.20 -16.85
N GLN A 11 -38.13 -28.73 -17.22
CA GLN A 11 -39.33 -28.76 -16.37
C GLN A 11 -39.98 -30.16 -16.36
N PRO A 12 -40.65 -30.55 -15.26
CA PRO A 12 -40.79 -29.80 -14.01
C PRO A 12 -39.51 -29.87 -13.15
N TRP A 13 -39.16 -28.77 -12.48
CA TRP A 13 -37.96 -28.72 -11.64
C TRP A 13 -38.12 -29.55 -10.36
N SER A 14 -37.01 -30.07 -9.84
CA SER A 14 -36.97 -30.75 -8.55
C SER A 14 -37.12 -29.77 -7.37
N ARG A 15 -37.41 -30.32 -6.18
CA ARG A 15 -37.49 -29.55 -4.92
C ARG A 15 -36.21 -28.72 -4.68
N GLU A 16 -35.04 -29.33 -4.87
CA GLU A 16 -33.76 -28.67 -4.66
C GLU A 16 -33.49 -27.59 -5.71
N GLN A 17 -33.85 -27.83 -6.97
CA GLN A 17 -33.77 -26.82 -8.02
C GLN A 17 -34.63 -25.60 -7.68
N CYS A 18 -35.87 -25.83 -7.24
CA CYS A 18 -36.77 -24.76 -6.80
C CYS A 18 -36.22 -24.00 -5.59
N ARG A 19 -35.67 -24.71 -4.60
CA ARG A 19 -35.02 -24.11 -3.42
C ARG A 19 -33.86 -23.22 -3.84
N ARG A 20 -32.94 -23.70 -4.69
CA ARG A 20 -31.78 -22.93 -5.16
C ARG A 20 -32.19 -21.68 -5.91
N ARG A 21 -33.15 -21.77 -6.84
CA ARG A 21 -33.67 -20.58 -7.52
C ARG A 21 -34.33 -19.60 -6.55
N TYR A 22 -35.04 -20.08 -5.54
CA TYR A 22 -35.67 -19.23 -4.54
C TYR A 22 -34.65 -18.56 -3.60
N VAL A 23 -33.65 -19.29 -3.10
CA VAL A 23 -32.70 -18.83 -2.07
C VAL A 23 -31.49 -18.12 -2.69
N GLU A 24 -30.94 -18.66 -3.77
CA GLU A 24 -29.69 -18.21 -4.41
C GLU A 24 -29.94 -17.35 -5.66
N GLY A 25 -31.19 -17.33 -6.16
CA GLY A 25 -31.59 -16.48 -7.26
C GLY A 25 -31.53 -15.01 -6.84
N GLY A 26 -30.68 -14.22 -7.50
CA GLY A 26 -30.49 -12.80 -7.17
C GLY A 26 -31.71 -11.90 -7.36
N ASP A 27 -32.83 -12.42 -7.85
CA ASP A 27 -34.10 -11.71 -7.99
C ASP A 27 -35.04 -12.14 -6.87
N ASN A 28 -35.66 -11.19 -6.16
CA ASN A 28 -36.63 -11.45 -5.10
C ASN A 28 -37.95 -12.02 -5.64
N ILE A 29 -37.91 -13.28 -6.11
CA ILE A 29 -39.07 -13.97 -6.66
C ILE A 29 -39.97 -14.51 -5.53
N GLY A 30 -41.28 -14.40 -5.72
CA GLY A 30 -42.27 -15.06 -4.89
C GLY A 30 -42.61 -16.47 -5.38
N ILE A 31 -43.28 -17.26 -4.54
CA ILE A 31 -43.68 -18.66 -4.86
C ILE A 31 -44.61 -18.72 -6.10
N ARG A 32 -45.40 -17.67 -6.37
CA ARG A 32 -46.23 -17.58 -7.59
C ARG A 32 -45.39 -17.52 -8.87
N GLN A 33 -44.32 -16.73 -8.86
CA GLN A 33 -43.43 -16.65 -10.01
C GLN A 33 -42.60 -17.93 -10.16
N LEU A 34 -42.12 -18.48 -9.04
CA LEU A 34 -41.41 -19.75 -9.04
C LEU A 34 -42.27 -20.90 -9.60
N SER A 35 -43.58 -20.92 -9.33
CA SER A 35 -44.51 -21.91 -9.88
C SER A 35 -44.58 -21.87 -11.40
N ARG A 36 -44.60 -20.66 -11.99
CA ARG A 36 -44.57 -20.47 -13.46
C ARG A 36 -43.23 -20.90 -14.05
N ASP A 37 -42.13 -20.54 -13.39
CA ASP A 37 -40.77 -20.82 -13.90
C ASP A 37 -40.38 -22.30 -13.76
N SER A 38 -40.87 -23.00 -12.73
CA SER A 38 -40.50 -24.39 -12.42
C SER A 38 -41.47 -25.44 -12.99
N GLY A 39 -42.68 -25.04 -13.38
CA GLY A 39 -43.77 -25.97 -13.74
C GLY A 39 -44.36 -26.73 -12.54
N GLN A 40 -43.97 -26.40 -11.31
CA GLN A 40 -44.49 -27.05 -10.09
C GLN A 40 -45.75 -26.34 -9.57
N PRO A 41 -46.75 -27.08 -9.05
CA PRO A 41 -47.95 -26.48 -8.48
C PRO A 41 -47.65 -25.56 -7.29
N HIS A 42 -48.36 -24.43 -7.21
CA HIS A 42 -48.18 -23.44 -6.13
C HIS A 42 -48.33 -24.04 -4.73
N ARG A 43 -49.28 -24.97 -4.54
CA ARG A 43 -49.51 -25.66 -3.27
C ARG A 43 -48.31 -26.51 -2.84
N THR A 44 -47.70 -27.22 -3.78
CA THR A 44 -46.51 -28.06 -3.55
C THR A 44 -45.30 -27.20 -3.16
N LEU A 45 -45.07 -26.10 -3.87
CA LEU A 45 -43.99 -25.17 -3.56
C LEU A 45 -44.19 -24.46 -2.21
N GLY A 46 -45.43 -24.09 -1.88
CA GLY A 46 -45.76 -23.53 -0.56
C GLY A 46 -45.41 -24.50 0.56
N MET A 47 -45.77 -25.77 0.40
CA MET A 47 -45.45 -26.82 1.37
C MET A 47 -43.94 -27.01 1.54
N TRP A 48 -43.18 -27.13 0.45
CA TRP A 48 -41.72 -27.26 0.52
C TRP A 48 -41.05 -26.03 1.13
N SER A 49 -41.51 -24.84 0.74
CA SER A 49 -40.98 -23.58 1.25
C SER A 49 -41.17 -23.44 2.75
N SER A 50 -42.29 -23.89 3.29
CA SER A 50 -42.54 -23.89 4.73
C SER A 50 -41.75 -24.99 5.46
N GLN A 51 -41.72 -26.21 4.93
CA GLN A 51 -41.02 -27.35 5.56
C GLN A 51 -39.51 -27.10 5.71
N ASP A 52 -38.88 -26.55 4.68
CA ASP A 52 -37.42 -26.31 4.68
C ASP A 52 -37.06 -24.88 5.07
N SER A 53 -38.04 -24.05 5.44
CA SER A 53 -37.82 -22.65 5.83
C SER A 53 -37.01 -21.85 4.79
N TRP A 54 -37.42 -21.91 3.52
CA TRP A 54 -36.70 -21.27 2.42
C TRP A 54 -36.54 -19.76 2.60
N VAL A 55 -37.49 -19.10 3.29
CA VAL A 55 -37.42 -17.67 3.60
C VAL A 55 -36.22 -17.36 4.50
N SER A 56 -36.04 -18.13 5.58
CA SER A 56 -34.90 -17.98 6.49
C SER A 56 -33.58 -18.32 5.79
N GLN A 57 -33.56 -19.35 4.94
CA GLN A 57 -32.35 -19.67 4.15
C GLN A 57 -31.99 -18.55 3.16
N ARG A 58 -32.98 -17.92 2.53
CA ARG A 58 -32.77 -16.75 1.66
C ARG A 58 -32.17 -15.59 2.44
N GLU A 59 -32.73 -15.27 3.60
CA GLU A 59 -32.22 -14.22 4.47
C GLU A 59 -30.76 -14.47 4.88
N GLN A 60 -30.44 -15.69 5.33
CA GLN A 60 -29.07 -16.09 5.64
C GLN A 60 -28.13 -15.97 4.44
N HIS A 61 -28.58 -16.39 3.25
CA HIS A 61 -27.79 -16.29 2.02
C HIS A 61 -27.55 -14.83 1.62
N CYS A 62 -28.57 -13.96 1.72
CA CYS A 62 -28.44 -12.52 1.49
C CYS A 62 -27.45 -11.88 2.46
N ASN A 63 -27.54 -12.22 3.75
CA ASN A 63 -26.61 -11.71 4.77
C ASN A 63 -25.17 -12.21 4.52
N LYS A 64 -25.00 -13.46 4.09
CA LYS A 64 -23.71 -14.03 3.70
C LYS A 64 -23.12 -13.35 2.46
N LEU A 65 -23.94 -13.03 1.45
CA LEU A 65 -23.46 -12.28 0.29
C LEU A 65 -23.10 -10.84 0.64
N ALA A 66 -23.86 -10.19 1.51
CA ALA A 66 -23.58 -8.83 1.97
C ALA A 66 -22.25 -8.75 2.74
N THR A 67 -22.00 -9.71 3.63
CA THR A 67 -20.73 -9.82 4.37
C THR A 67 -19.55 -10.06 3.43
N VAL A 68 -19.63 -11.05 2.54
CA VAL A 68 -18.56 -11.32 1.55
C VAL A 68 -18.30 -10.13 0.63
N THR A 69 -19.34 -9.41 0.20
CA THR A 69 -19.18 -8.22 -0.63
C THR A 69 -18.49 -7.11 0.15
N ARG A 70 -18.91 -6.87 1.40
CA ARG A 70 -18.30 -5.89 2.28
C ARG A 70 -16.83 -6.20 2.55
N GLU A 71 -16.48 -7.44 2.86
CA GLU A 71 -15.09 -7.88 3.07
C GLU A 71 -14.24 -7.64 1.82
N LYS A 72 -14.70 -8.08 0.64
CA LYS A 72 -13.99 -7.85 -0.63
C LYS A 72 -13.84 -6.36 -0.97
N THR A 73 -14.84 -5.55 -0.64
CA THR A 73 -14.75 -4.10 -0.82
C THR A 73 -13.72 -3.51 0.12
N ILE A 74 -13.72 -3.91 1.40
CA ILE A 74 -12.75 -3.46 2.40
C ILE A 74 -11.32 -3.82 1.96
N GLU A 75 -11.09 -5.07 1.55
CA GLU A 75 -9.79 -5.54 1.03
C GLU A 75 -9.32 -4.67 -0.14
N LYS A 76 -10.15 -4.51 -1.18
CA LYS A 76 -9.81 -3.69 -2.35
C LYS A 76 -9.56 -2.23 -2.01
N THR A 77 -10.31 -1.65 -1.06
CA THR A 77 -10.07 -0.27 -0.62
C THR A 77 -8.78 -0.16 0.18
N SER A 78 -8.46 -1.17 0.99
CA SER A 78 -7.24 -1.22 1.79
C SER A 78 -5.99 -1.36 0.91
N GLU A 79 -6.04 -2.22 -0.11
CA GLU A 79 -4.96 -2.39 -1.10
C GLU A 79 -4.68 -1.07 -1.82
N LYS A 80 -5.72 -0.41 -2.35
CA LYS A 80 -5.57 0.88 -3.02
C LYS A 80 -4.97 1.96 -2.13
N LEU A 81 -5.45 2.06 -0.89
CA LEU A 81 -4.89 3.01 0.09
C LEU A 81 -3.43 2.70 0.40
N SER A 82 -3.07 1.41 0.50
CA SER A 82 -1.68 0.99 0.71
C SER A 82 -0.79 1.39 -0.46
N ASP A 83 -1.24 1.19 -1.70
CA ASP A 83 -0.51 1.57 -2.91
C ASP A 83 -0.32 3.09 -2.99
N GLU A 84 -1.38 3.86 -2.75
CA GLU A 84 -1.33 5.33 -2.74
C GLU A 84 -0.35 5.85 -1.68
N LEU A 85 -0.38 5.29 -0.46
CA LEU A 85 0.55 5.67 0.60
C LEU A 85 2.01 5.32 0.25
N SER A 86 2.24 4.18 -0.40
CA SER A 86 3.56 3.78 -0.87
C SER A 86 4.10 4.74 -1.95
N GLU A 87 3.25 5.17 -2.88
CA GLU A 87 3.60 6.15 -3.90
C GLU A 87 3.93 7.53 -3.31
N ILE A 88 3.15 7.98 -2.33
CA ILE A 88 3.41 9.22 -1.58
C ILE A 88 4.75 9.13 -0.85
N ALA A 89 5.00 8.03 -0.13
CA ALA A 89 6.26 7.84 0.59
C ALA A 89 7.47 7.85 -0.36
N SER A 90 7.37 7.17 -1.51
CA SER A 90 8.40 7.16 -2.55
C SER A 90 8.67 8.56 -3.12
N THR A 91 7.61 9.32 -3.38
CA THR A 91 7.70 10.69 -3.90
C THR A 91 8.35 11.63 -2.88
N ASN A 92 7.93 11.55 -1.62
CA ASN A 92 8.50 12.33 -0.52
C ASN A 92 9.98 12.00 -0.31
N TYR A 93 10.35 10.71 -0.33
CA TYR A 93 11.74 10.29 -0.26
C TYR A 93 12.59 10.93 -1.37
N LYS A 94 12.13 10.89 -2.62
CA LYS A 94 12.85 11.51 -3.75
C LYS A 94 13.01 13.02 -3.57
N ALA A 95 11.96 13.72 -3.14
CA ALA A 95 11.99 15.16 -2.93
C ALA A 95 12.99 15.55 -1.82
N HIS A 96 12.92 14.88 -0.66
CA HIS A 96 13.85 15.14 0.43
C HIS A 96 15.29 14.75 0.08
N ARG A 97 15.50 13.67 -0.67
CA ARG A 97 16.82 13.30 -1.18
C ARG A 97 17.43 14.39 -2.07
N LEU A 98 16.65 14.95 -3.00
CA LEU A 98 17.10 16.05 -3.85
C LEU A 98 17.45 17.30 -3.03
N ALA A 99 16.60 17.66 -2.06
CA ALA A 99 16.85 18.81 -1.18
C ALA A 99 18.14 18.62 -0.36
N ARG A 100 18.36 17.41 0.18
CA ARG A 100 19.59 17.04 0.88
C ARG A 100 20.81 17.19 -0.04
N ASP A 101 20.77 16.58 -1.20
CA ASP A 101 21.91 16.56 -2.13
C ASP A 101 22.28 17.97 -2.57
N TYR A 102 21.28 18.81 -2.85
CA TYR A 102 21.48 20.21 -3.19
C TYR A 102 22.10 21.01 -2.03
N ALA A 103 21.57 20.86 -0.80
CA ALA A 103 22.12 21.52 0.38
C ALA A 103 23.57 21.10 0.65
N VAL A 104 23.89 19.80 0.52
CA VAL A 104 25.26 19.29 0.63
C VAL A 104 26.19 19.95 -0.38
N SER A 105 25.78 20.05 -1.65
CA SER A 105 26.60 20.70 -2.68
C SER A 105 26.87 22.17 -2.37
N ILE A 106 25.86 22.93 -1.91
CA ILE A 106 26.05 24.33 -1.52
C ILE A 106 27.04 24.44 -0.35
N ILE A 107 26.86 23.62 0.69
CA ILE A 107 27.75 23.61 1.86
C ILE A 107 29.18 23.25 1.45
N GLN A 108 29.37 22.28 0.56
CA GLN A 108 30.69 21.89 0.04
C GLN A 108 31.37 23.04 -0.73
N VAL A 109 30.63 23.72 -1.62
CA VAL A 109 31.16 24.88 -2.37
C VAL A 109 31.59 25.98 -1.41
N LYS A 110 30.77 26.28 -0.40
CA LYS A 110 31.11 27.30 0.61
C LYS A 110 32.31 26.87 1.46
N ALA A 111 32.41 25.59 1.82
CA ALA A 111 33.57 25.06 2.55
C ALA A 111 34.87 25.18 1.74
N GLN A 112 34.83 24.88 0.44
CA GLN A 112 35.97 25.06 -0.47
C GLN A 112 36.35 26.54 -0.58
N HIS A 113 35.37 27.44 -0.72
CA HIS A 113 35.63 28.87 -0.76
C HIS A 113 36.28 29.37 0.54
N MET A 114 35.84 28.87 1.70
CA MET A 114 36.47 29.16 2.99
C MET A 114 37.91 28.64 3.09
N GLN A 115 38.23 27.49 2.49
CA GLN A 115 39.61 27.00 2.43
C GLN A 115 40.51 27.92 1.60
N ILE A 116 40.00 28.44 0.48
CA ILE A 116 40.71 29.40 -0.37
C ILE A 116 40.95 30.71 0.40
N ILE A 117 39.93 31.23 1.10
CA ILE A 117 40.05 32.44 1.91
C ILE A 117 41.15 32.29 2.97
N ARG A 118 41.25 31.14 3.64
CA ARG A 118 42.28 30.89 4.66
C ARG A 118 43.72 30.99 4.14
N GLN A 119 43.93 30.87 2.84
CA GLN A 119 45.25 30.98 2.20
C GLN A 119 45.61 32.43 1.81
N MET A 120 44.67 33.37 1.91
CA MET A 120 44.89 34.78 1.56
C MET A 120 45.63 35.56 2.67
N PRO A 121 46.24 36.72 2.36
CA PRO A 121 46.73 37.66 3.37
C PRO A 121 45.61 38.16 4.29
N PHE A 122 45.91 38.42 5.57
CA PHE A 122 44.93 38.74 6.62
C PHE A 122 43.93 39.86 6.25
N GLU A 123 44.41 40.94 5.65
CA GLU A 123 43.54 42.07 5.24
C GLU A 123 42.52 41.65 4.16
N GLN A 124 42.92 40.78 3.22
CA GLN A 124 42.03 40.25 2.20
C GLN A 124 41.07 39.19 2.77
N GLN A 125 41.50 38.44 3.80
CA GLN A 125 40.62 37.49 4.50
C GLN A 125 39.44 38.18 5.15
N LEU A 126 39.68 39.30 5.85
CA LEU A 126 38.61 40.06 6.52
C LEU A 126 37.55 40.54 5.55
N GLU A 127 37.96 41.01 4.36
CA GLU A 127 37.03 41.47 3.35
C GLU A 127 36.27 40.31 2.69
N ALA A 128 36.96 39.20 2.41
CA ALA A 128 36.34 38.00 1.83
C ALA A 128 35.37 37.29 2.79
N ILE A 129 35.64 37.28 4.10
CA ILE A 129 34.75 36.68 5.11
C ILE A 129 33.42 37.44 5.18
N LYS A 130 33.40 38.77 4.98
CA LYS A 130 32.16 39.56 4.97
C LYS A 130 31.18 39.12 3.87
N SER A 131 31.67 38.50 2.80
CA SER A 131 30.81 37.92 1.75
C SER A 131 30.04 36.67 2.21
N HIS A 132 30.39 36.08 3.35
CA HIS A 132 29.70 34.94 3.93
C HIS A 132 28.65 35.41 4.93
N ASN A 133 27.39 35.06 4.66
CA ASN A 133 26.28 35.35 5.54
C ASN A 133 26.02 34.16 6.49
N ALA A 134 26.14 34.39 7.80
CA ALA A 134 25.86 33.37 8.81
C ALA A 134 24.40 32.87 8.77
N HIS A 135 23.44 33.74 8.41
CA HIS A 135 22.04 33.35 8.24
C HIS A 135 21.86 32.38 7.07
N GLU A 136 22.60 32.57 5.99
CA GLU A 136 22.59 31.67 4.84
C GLU A 136 23.13 30.29 5.23
N MET A 137 24.23 30.23 5.97
CA MET A 137 24.80 28.96 6.46
C MET A 137 23.84 28.21 7.39
N ASN A 138 23.21 28.95 8.31
CA ASN A 138 22.20 28.37 9.20
C ASN A 138 21.00 27.83 8.40
N PHE A 139 20.55 28.56 7.37
CA PHE A 139 19.46 28.13 6.51
C PHE A 139 19.78 26.82 5.78
N TRP A 140 20.97 26.68 5.19
CA TRP A 140 21.37 25.45 4.51
C TRP A 140 21.54 24.26 5.47
N SER A 141 22.09 24.51 6.66
CA SER A 141 22.14 23.50 7.73
C SER A 141 20.75 23.02 8.14
N LEU A 142 19.80 23.95 8.28
CA LEU A 142 18.41 23.63 8.62
C LEU A 142 17.70 22.83 7.52
N ILE A 143 17.91 23.20 6.24
CA ILE A 143 17.40 22.42 5.11
C ILE A 143 17.96 21.00 5.16
N LEU A 144 19.26 20.85 5.42
CA LEU A 144 19.89 19.55 5.49
C LEU A 144 19.27 18.68 6.60
N SER A 145 19.10 19.21 7.80
CA SER A 145 18.45 18.50 8.92
C SER A 145 17.01 18.09 8.59
N ARG A 146 16.22 19.02 8.04
CA ARG A 146 14.82 18.73 7.67
C ARG A 146 14.71 17.69 6.56
N ALA A 147 15.64 17.71 5.60
CA ALA A 147 15.69 16.74 4.53
C ALA A 147 16.05 15.34 5.04
N THR A 148 17.01 15.22 5.97
CA THR A 148 17.37 13.93 6.57
C THR A 148 16.26 13.38 7.47
N GLU A 149 15.60 14.23 8.26
CA GLU A 149 14.40 13.88 9.02
C GLU A 149 13.26 13.41 8.12
N GLY A 150 13.01 14.12 7.01
CA GLY A 150 12.00 13.75 6.02
C GLY A 150 12.29 12.41 5.34
N ILE A 151 13.55 12.12 5.03
CA ILE A 151 13.97 10.79 4.52
C ILE A 151 13.70 9.70 5.56
N ALA A 152 14.04 9.96 6.83
CA ALA A 152 13.82 8.99 7.90
C ALA A 152 12.33 8.69 8.09
N ALA A 153 11.49 9.72 8.06
CA ALA A 153 10.04 9.57 8.13
C ALA A 153 9.47 8.79 6.93
N ALA A 154 9.94 9.06 5.72
CA ALA A 154 9.46 8.39 4.50
C ALA A 154 9.87 6.92 4.42
N THR A 155 11.02 6.56 4.99
CA THR A 155 11.56 5.19 4.96
C THR A 155 11.24 4.37 6.22
N GLY A 156 10.81 5.03 7.30
CA GLY A 156 10.65 4.40 8.62
C GLY A 156 11.99 4.04 9.30
N LEU A 157 13.11 4.38 8.67
CA LEU A 157 14.46 4.09 9.17
C LEU A 157 15.09 5.37 9.72
N PRO A 158 15.71 5.34 10.91
CA PRO A 158 16.48 6.49 11.36
C PRO A 158 17.58 6.79 10.33
N TYR A 159 17.76 8.07 10.01
CA TYR A 159 18.83 8.49 9.11
C TYR A 159 20.17 8.28 9.79
N HIS A 160 20.77 7.10 9.59
CA HIS A 160 22.11 6.81 10.08
C HIS A 160 23.11 7.35 9.09
N ILE A 161 23.91 8.31 9.53
CA ILE A 161 25.06 8.82 8.77
C ILE A 161 26.13 7.71 8.63
N ASP A 162 26.12 6.72 9.54
CA ASP A 162 27.02 5.57 9.52
C ASP A 162 26.39 4.36 8.79
N VAL A 163 26.91 4.07 7.61
CA VAL A 163 26.52 2.94 6.75
C VAL A 163 26.64 1.60 7.49
N ASN A 164 27.61 1.44 8.39
CA ASN A 164 27.81 0.22 9.16
C ASN A 164 26.73 0.03 10.24
N ALA A 165 26.16 1.13 10.75
CA ALA A 165 25.04 1.09 11.68
C ALA A 165 23.73 0.76 10.97
N ALA A 166 23.54 1.29 9.75
CA ALA A 166 22.41 0.93 8.89
C ALA A 166 22.48 -0.55 8.47
N ALA A 167 23.65 -1.03 8.08
CA ALA A 167 23.86 -2.41 7.63
C ALA A 167 23.50 -3.44 8.70
N ARG A 168 24.06 -3.28 9.92
CA ARG A 168 23.79 -4.17 11.06
C ARG A 168 22.31 -4.26 11.44
N ARG A 169 21.51 -3.24 11.14
CA ARG A 169 20.08 -3.21 11.47
C ARG A 169 19.23 -3.91 10.42
N VAL A 170 19.56 -3.74 9.14
CA VAL A 170 18.94 -4.48 8.03
C VAL A 170 19.23 -5.98 8.17
N GLU A 171 20.46 -6.35 8.55
CA GLU A 171 20.81 -7.75 8.89
C GLU A 171 20.00 -8.29 10.07
N LYS A 172 19.74 -7.46 11.09
CA LYS A 172 18.93 -7.84 12.27
C LYS A 172 17.46 -8.11 11.93
N GLU A 173 16.95 -7.52 10.86
CA GLU A 173 15.60 -7.79 10.33
C GLU A 173 15.56 -8.99 9.39
N GLY A 174 16.69 -9.69 9.21
CA GLY A 174 16.80 -10.91 8.39
C GLY A 174 17.00 -10.65 6.90
N LEU A 175 17.32 -9.41 6.51
CA LEU A 175 17.60 -9.03 5.13
C LEU A 175 19.10 -9.12 4.85
N ILE A 176 19.47 -9.74 3.73
CA ILE A 176 20.86 -9.89 3.30
C ILE A 176 21.27 -8.65 2.49
N ILE A 177 22.35 -8.00 2.88
CA ILE A 177 22.94 -6.89 2.13
C ILE A 177 23.97 -7.46 1.16
N SER A 178 23.67 -7.43 -0.13
CA SER A 178 24.64 -7.77 -1.18
C SER A 178 25.33 -6.49 -1.64
N ASP A 179 26.64 -6.38 -1.41
CA ASP A 179 27.47 -5.35 -2.04
C ASP A 179 27.87 -5.83 -3.45
N PRO A 180 27.39 -5.18 -4.54
CA PRO A 180 27.71 -5.57 -5.91
C PRO A 180 29.18 -5.31 -6.30
N THR A 181 29.97 -4.65 -5.44
CA THR A 181 31.41 -4.38 -5.64
C THR A 181 32.34 -5.31 -4.88
N SER A 182 31.81 -6.18 -4.01
CA SER A 182 32.59 -7.17 -3.27
C SER A 182 32.81 -8.42 -4.13
N GLU A 183 33.79 -8.38 -5.04
CA GLU A 183 34.32 -9.61 -5.62
C GLU A 183 34.87 -10.51 -4.49
N TYR A 184 34.28 -11.70 -4.36
CA TYR A 184 34.67 -12.74 -3.41
C TYR A 184 36.17 -13.06 -3.56
N VAL A 185 36.95 -12.78 -2.51
CA VAL A 185 38.26 -13.41 -2.34
C VAL A 185 38.06 -14.57 -1.37
N ASP A 186 37.89 -15.78 -1.92
CA ASP A 186 38.03 -17.02 -1.17
C ASP A 186 39.49 -17.14 -0.72
N GLU A 187 39.78 -16.88 0.56
CA GLU A 187 41.01 -17.39 1.17
C GLU A 187 40.80 -18.87 1.52
N PRO A 188 41.70 -19.78 1.10
CA PRO A 188 41.59 -21.19 1.43
C PRO A 188 41.95 -21.43 2.89
N ASP A 189 41.09 -22.18 3.58
CA ASP A 189 41.23 -22.61 4.96
C ASP A 189 42.62 -23.19 5.29
N LYS A 190 43.14 -22.83 6.46
CA LYS A 190 44.33 -23.41 7.10
C LYS A 190 44.00 -24.67 7.88
#